data_AF-A7VUC6-F1
#
_entry.id   AF-A7VUC6-F1
#
_cell.length_a   1.000
_cell.length_b   1.000
_cell.length_c   1.000
_cell.angle_alpha   90.00
_cell.angle_beta   90.00
_cell.angle_gamma   90.00
#
_symmetry.space_group_name_H-M   'P 1'
#
loop_
_entity.id
_entity.type
_entity.pdbx_description
1 polymer ?
#
loop_
_entity_poly.entity_id
_entity_poly.type
_entity_poly.pdbx_seq_one_letter_code
_entity_poly.pdbx_strand_id
1 'polypeptide(L)'
;MEKNLNVSILLDFYGAMLTEKQREAVEYYYNDDLSLSEIADNQGISRQGVRDAIKRAEALLFEMEECLGFARRFRILQEGLEQIEKNAREIEEYNSRLSYSKEIHDRAAAIAGLAARLND
;
A
#
# COMPACT_ATOMS: atom_id res chain seq x y z
N MET A 1 21.10 -2.52 7.40
CA MET A 1 20.05 -3.26 6.71
C MET A 1 19.25 -2.20 6.00
N GLU A 2 19.16 -2.25 4.67
CA GLU A 2 18.42 -1.25 3.92
C GLU A 2 16.92 -1.49 4.12
N LYS A 3 16.15 -0.46 4.47
CA LYS A 3 14.70 -0.59 4.65
C LYS A 3 14.05 -0.67 3.28
N ASN A 4 13.42 -1.80 2.96
CA ASN A 4 12.56 -1.89 1.79
C ASN A 4 11.17 -1.36 2.19
N LEU A 5 10.84 -0.13 1.77
CA LEU A 5 9.56 0.52 2.11
C LEU A 5 8.32 -0.27 1.67
N ASN A 6 8.47 -1.23 0.74
CA ASN A 6 7.36 -2.12 0.40
C ASN A 6 6.97 -3.04 1.57
N VAL A 7 7.85 -3.30 2.54
CA VAL A 7 7.56 -4.18 3.69
C VAL A 7 6.43 -3.62 4.54
N SER A 8 6.35 -2.30 4.75
CA SER A 8 5.21 -1.68 5.45
C SER A 8 3.89 -1.98 4.74
N ILE A 9 3.85 -1.84 3.41
CA ILE A 9 2.67 -2.16 2.62
C ILE A 9 2.33 -3.66 2.75
N LEU A 10 3.33 -4.54 2.63
CA LEU A 10 3.10 -5.98 2.76
C LEU A 10 2.63 -6.36 4.17
N LEU A 11 3.02 -5.61 5.20
CA LEU A 11 2.54 -5.80 6.57
C LEU A 11 1.02 -5.53 6.66
N ASP A 12 0.50 -4.54 5.95
CA ASP A 12 -0.94 -4.25 5.92
C ASP A 12 -1.74 -5.40 5.28
N PHE A 13 -1.18 -6.04 4.24
CA PHE A 13 -1.84 -7.16 3.55
C PHE A 13 -1.68 -8.51 4.24
N TYR A 14 -0.51 -8.77 4.82
CA TYR A 14 -0.10 -10.11 5.24
C TYR A 14 0.39 -10.18 6.70
N GLY A 15 0.45 -9.07 7.42
CA GLY A 15 0.97 -9.01 8.79
C GLY A 15 0.25 -9.93 9.77
N ALA A 16 -1.03 -10.24 9.53
CA ALA A 16 -1.80 -11.20 10.31
C ALA A 16 -1.31 -12.66 10.21
N MET A 17 -0.47 -12.98 9.21
CA MET A 17 0.14 -14.31 9.07
C MET A 17 1.47 -14.44 9.81
N LEU A 18 2.02 -13.33 10.31
CA LEU A 18 3.21 -13.35 11.14
C LEU A 18 2.83 -13.74 12.58
N THR A 19 3.80 -14.29 13.31
CA THR A 19 3.64 -14.37 14.77
C THR A 19 3.65 -12.96 15.36
N GLU A 20 2.99 -12.78 16.52
CA GLU A 20 2.92 -11.46 17.17
C GLU A 20 4.30 -10.81 17.33
N LYS A 21 5.30 -11.57 17.81
CA LYS A 21 6.67 -11.07 17.99
C LYS A 21 7.33 -10.64 16.68
N GLN A 22 7.05 -11.34 15.58
CA GLN A 22 7.58 -10.99 14.25
C GLN A 22 6.90 -9.72 13.73
N ARG A 23 5.58 -9.64 13.87
CA ARG A 23 4.79 -8.48 13.46
C ARG A 23 5.26 -7.23 14.21
N GLU A 24 5.31 -7.27 15.54
CA GLU A 24 5.80 -6.18 16.37
C GLU A 24 7.23 -5.76 16.00
N ALA A 25 8.14 -6.72 15.79
CA ALA A 25 9.53 -6.40 15.43
C ALA A 25 9.64 -5.69 14.08
N VAL A 26 8.84 -6.11 13.09
CA VAL A 26 8.81 -5.46 11.77
C VAL A 26 8.12 -4.11 11.85
N GLU A 27 7.01 -3.99 12.59
CA GLU A 27 6.27 -2.74 12.79
C GLU A 27 7.14 -1.68 13.47
N TYR A 28 7.79 -2.03 14.59
CA TYR A 28 8.73 -1.14 15.27
C TYR A 28 9.86 -0.69 14.36
N TYR A 29 10.39 -1.58 13.53
CA TYR A 29 11.50 -1.26 12.65
C TYR A 29 11.08 -0.42 11.44
N TYR A 30 9.95 -0.73 10.81
CA TYR A 30 9.53 -0.11 9.54
C TYR A 30 8.59 1.09 9.72
N ASN A 31 7.70 1.07 10.70
CA ASN A 31 6.68 2.09 10.89
C ASN A 31 7.05 3.09 12.00
N ASP A 32 7.67 2.62 13.08
CA ASP A 32 8.01 3.46 14.24
C ASP A 32 9.47 3.93 14.26
N ASP A 33 10.26 3.53 13.26
CA ASP A 33 11.68 3.89 13.09
C ASP A 33 12.62 3.48 14.25
N LEU A 34 12.23 2.52 15.11
CA LEU A 34 13.10 2.01 16.18
C LEU A 34 14.32 1.29 15.61
N SER A 35 15.44 1.44 16.31
CA SER A 35 16.66 0.67 16.04
C SER A 35 16.53 -0.77 16.53
N LEU A 36 17.32 -1.67 15.94
CA LEU A 36 17.37 -3.09 16.37
C LEU A 36 17.73 -3.27 17.86
N SER A 37 18.43 -2.29 18.45
CA SER A 37 18.77 -2.33 19.88
C SER A 37 17.57 -1.94 20.74
N GLU A 38 16.84 -0.90 20.38
CA GLU A 38 15.61 -0.48 21.09
C GLU A 38 14.54 -1.59 21.03
N ILE A 39 14.39 -2.25 19.87
CA ILE A 39 13.47 -3.39 19.73
C ILE A 39 13.92 -4.58 20.56
N ALA A 40 15.24 -4.83 20.64
CA ALA A 40 15.81 -5.92 21.44
C ALA A 40 15.52 -5.73 22.92
N ASP A 41 15.70 -4.49 23.40
CA ASP A 41 15.38 -4.10 24.78
C ASP A 41 13.89 -4.23 25.06
N ASN A 42 13.02 -3.77 24.15
CA ASN A 42 11.56 -3.90 24.28
C ASN A 42 11.07 -5.35 24.32
N GLN A 43 11.65 -6.22 23.48
CA GLN A 43 11.21 -7.62 23.34
C GLN A 43 11.95 -8.59 24.27
N GLY A 44 12.97 -8.12 25.01
CA GLY A 44 13.80 -8.95 25.89
C GLY A 44 14.60 -10.03 25.14
N ILE A 45 15.00 -9.77 23.91
CA ILE A 45 15.79 -10.68 23.08
C ILE A 45 17.10 -10.01 22.63
N SER A 46 18.03 -10.77 22.06
CA SER A 46 19.26 -10.17 21.54
C SER A 46 18.98 -9.35 20.28
N ARG A 47 19.81 -8.32 20.04
CA ARG A 47 19.82 -7.56 18.77
C ARG A 47 19.91 -8.45 17.53
N GLN A 48 20.65 -9.56 17.63
CA GLN A 48 20.74 -10.56 16.55
C GLN A 48 19.43 -11.34 16.41
N GLY A 49 18.76 -11.66 17.51
CA GLY A 49 17.43 -12.26 17.51
C GLY A 49 16.38 -11.38 16.83
N VAL A 50 16.36 -10.08 17.10
CA VAL A 50 15.49 -9.10 16.39
C VAL A 50 15.79 -9.11 14.91
N ARG A 51 17.07 -9.02 14.53
CA ARG A 51 17.49 -9.03 13.13
C ARG A 51 16.99 -10.26 12.39
N ASP A 52 17.09 -11.42 13.01
CA ASP A 52 16.65 -12.69 12.42
C ASP A 52 15.12 -12.81 12.39
N ALA A 53 14.42 -12.26 13.39
CA ALA A 53 12.96 -12.18 13.39
C ALA A 53 12.45 -11.32 12.23
N ILE A 54 13.00 -10.12 12.05
CA ILE A 54 12.65 -9.22 10.93
C ILE A 54 12.92 -9.89 9.59
N LYS A 55 14.12 -10.47 9.39
CA LYS A 55 14.44 -11.15 8.13
C LYS A 55 13.50 -12.30 7.79
N ARG A 56 13.12 -13.12 8.78
CA ARG A 56 12.17 -14.22 8.57
C ARG A 56 10.78 -13.70 8.23
N ALA A 57 10.36 -12.63 8.90
CA ALA A 57 9.09 -11.98 8.62
C ALA A 57 9.07 -11.39 7.21
N GLU A 58 10.11 -10.64 6.81
CA GLU A 58 10.26 -10.13 5.44
C GLU A 58 10.16 -11.25 4.41
N ALA A 59 10.91 -12.34 4.59
CA ALA A 59 10.88 -13.47 3.66
C ALA A 59 9.46 -14.04 3.49
N LEU A 60 8.73 -14.23 4.59
CA LEU A 60 7.35 -14.73 4.56
C LEU A 60 6.40 -13.74 3.86
N LEU A 61 6.52 -12.44 4.15
CA LEU A 61 5.72 -11.39 3.50
C LEU A 61 5.95 -11.36 1.98
N PHE A 62 7.21 -11.47 1.54
CA PHE A 62 7.55 -11.49 0.11
C PHE A 62 7.10 -12.78 -0.57
N GLU A 63 7.24 -13.94 0.06
CA GLU A 63 6.76 -15.23 -0.47
C GLU A 63 5.24 -15.22 -0.64
N MET A 64 4.52 -14.67 0.34
CA MET A 64 3.08 -14.48 0.25
C MET A 64 2.70 -13.56 -0.89
N GLU A 65 3.39 -12.44 -1.08
CA GLU A 65 3.13 -11.54 -2.20
C GLU A 65 3.44 -12.19 -3.56
N GLU A 66 4.49 -13.01 -3.65
CA GLU A 66 4.80 -13.74 -4.87
C GLU A 66 3.67 -14.72 -5.24
N CYS A 67 3.10 -15.39 -4.23
CA CYS A 67 2.04 -16.37 -4.43
C CYS A 67 0.65 -15.74 -4.62
N LEU A 68 0.31 -14.69 -3.88
CA LEU A 68 -1.04 -14.11 -3.82
C LEU A 68 -1.18 -12.81 -4.61
N GLY A 69 -0.13 -12.00 -4.66
CA GLY A 69 -0.07 -10.77 -5.44
C GLY A 69 -1.05 -9.67 -5.05
N PHE A 70 -1.55 -9.65 -3.80
CA PHE A 70 -2.57 -8.68 -3.39
C PHE A 70 -2.05 -7.25 -3.40
N ALA A 71 -0.84 -6.99 -2.92
CA ALA A 71 -0.30 -5.63 -2.89
C ALA A 71 -0.09 -5.11 -4.32
N ARG A 72 0.42 -5.95 -5.23
CA ARG A 72 0.58 -5.60 -6.64
C ARG A 72 -0.76 -5.33 -7.32
N ARG A 73 -1.76 -6.19 -7.11
CA ARG A 73 -3.09 -6.02 -7.72
C ARG A 73 -3.78 -4.77 -7.19
N PHE A 74 -3.65 -4.49 -5.90
CA PHE A 74 -4.17 -3.27 -5.28
C PHE A 74 -3.52 -2.02 -5.89
N ARG A 75 -2.20 -2.03 -6.08
CA ARG A 75 -1.49 -0.93 -6.75
C ARG A 75 -1.98 -0.69 -8.18
N ILE A 76 -2.12 -1.76 -8.97
CA ILE A 76 -2.64 -1.67 -10.34
C ILE A 76 -4.07 -1.11 -10.35
N LEU A 77 -4.90 -1.50 -9.37
CA LEU A 77 -6.26 -1.00 -9.24
C LEU A 77 -6.26 0.51 -8.93
N GLN A 78 -5.48 0.95 -7.95
CA GLN A 78 -5.34 2.37 -7.58
C GLN A 78 -4.86 3.21 -8.77
N GLU A 79 -3.78 2.79 -9.45
CA GLU A 79 -3.26 3.47 -10.64
C GLU A 79 -4.32 3.53 -11.76
N GLY A 80 -5.10 2.46 -11.95
CA GLY A 80 -6.19 2.42 -12.90
C GLY A 80 -7.33 3.40 -12.57
N LEU A 81 -7.71 3.49 -11.29
CA LEU A 81 -8.74 4.42 -10.81
C LEU A 81 -8.30 5.88 -10.97
N GLU A 82 -7.06 6.20 -10.61
CA GLU A 82 -6.48 7.54 -10.81
C GLU A 82 -6.47 7.92 -12.29
N GLN A 83 -6.12 6.98 -13.18
CA GLN A 83 -6.14 7.22 -14.62
C GLN A 83 -7.57 7.42 -15.16
N ILE A 84 -8.56 6.69 -14.64
CA ILE A 84 -9.97 6.88 -14.98
C ILE A 84 -10.45 8.27 -14.57
N GLU A 85 -10.13 8.71 -13.34
CA GLU A 85 -10.44 10.06 -12.88
C GLU A 85 -9.80 11.13 -13.75
N LYS A 86 -8.52 10.96 -14.07
CA LYS A 86 -7.79 11.88 -14.94
C LYS A 86 -8.47 12.00 -16.31
N ASN A 87 -8.79 10.87 -16.94
CA ASN A 87 -9.46 10.87 -18.24
C ASN A 87 -10.85 11.53 -18.17
N ALA A 88 -11.61 11.30 -17.09
CA ALA A 88 -12.90 11.94 -16.88
C ALA A 88 -12.77 13.46 -16.74
N ARG A 89 -11.75 13.94 -16.01
CA ARG A 89 -11.44 15.38 -15.91
C ARG A 89 -11.07 15.97 -17.28
N GLU A 90 -10.20 15.31 -18.04
CA GLU A 90 -9.82 15.77 -19.38
C GLU A 90 -11.03 15.85 -20.31
N ILE A 91 -11.94 14.87 -20.28
CA ILE A 91 -13.21 14.90 -21.04
C ILE A 91 -14.02 16.15 -20.68
N GLU A 92 -14.14 16.47 -19.40
CA GLU A 92 -14.91 17.64 -18.95
C GLU A 92 -14.24 18.97 -19.35
N GLU A 93 -12.91 19.03 -19.32
CA GLU A 93 -12.16 20.18 -19.81
C GLU A 93 -12.39 20.39 -21.32
N TYR A 94 -12.34 19.33 -22.12
CA TYR A 94 -12.61 19.42 -23.56
C TYR A 94 -14.07 19.83 -23.84
N ASN A 95 -15.02 19.25 -23.11
CA ASN A 95 -16.45 19.59 -23.18
C ASN A 95 -16.68 21.10 -22.90
N SER A 96 -16.04 21.62 -21.86
CA SER A 96 -16.14 23.02 -21.45
C SER A 96 -15.50 24.00 -22.44
N ARG A 97 -14.45 23.59 -23.16
CA ARG A 97 -13.67 24.48 -24.06
C ARG A 97 -14.22 24.60 -25.47
N LEU A 98 -14.93 23.60 -25.98
CA LEU A 98 -15.35 23.54 -27.39
C LEU A 98 -16.85 23.85 -27.56
N SER A 99 -17.69 22.88 -27.18
CA SER A 99 -19.15 22.96 -27.24
C SER A 99 -19.70 22.23 -26.04
N TYR A 100 -20.14 22.99 -25.04
CA TYR A 100 -20.67 22.42 -23.81
C TYR A 100 -21.90 21.55 -24.08
N SER A 101 -21.82 20.27 -23.72
CA SER A 101 -22.95 19.37 -23.58
C SER A 101 -23.14 19.03 -22.11
N LYS A 102 -24.38 19.22 -21.63
CA LYS A 102 -24.77 18.82 -20.29
C LYS A 102 -24.68 17.30 -20.13
N GLU A 103 -25.03 16.51 -21.15
CA GLU A 103 -24.91 15.05 -21.05
C GLU A 103 -23.47 14.60 -20.87
N ILE A 104 -22.51 15.22 -21.58
CA ILE A 104 -21.09 14.89 -21.42
C ILE A 104 -20.61 15.26 -20.02
N HIS A 105 -20.99 16.44 -19.51
CA HIS A 105 -20.68 16.87 -18.15
C HIS A 105 -21.19 15.87 -17.11
N ASP A 106 -22.49 15.54 -17.17
CA ASP A 106 -23.13 14.64 -16.22
C ASP A 106 -22.45 13.25 -16.22
N ARG A 107 -22.03 12.76 -17.39
CA ARG A 107 -21.34 11.47 -17.52
C ARG A 107 -19.89 11.53 -17.02
N ALA A 108 -19.14 12.57 -17.37
CA ALA A 108 -17.76 12.75 -16.90
C ALA A 108 -17.72 12.89 -15.37
N ALA A 109 -18.63 13.68 -14.79
CA ALA A 109 -18.79 13.81 -13.35
C ALA A 109 -19.16 12.47 -12.68
N ALA A 110 -20.06 11.68 -13.29
CA ALA A 110 -20.42 10.37 -12.77
C ALA A 110 -19.24 9.37 -12.79
N ILE A 111 -18.42 9.37 -13.85
CA ILE A 111 -17.23 8.52 -13.95
C ILE A 111 -16.20 8.91 -12.88
N ALA A 112 -15.88 10.19 -12.76
CA ALA A 112 -14.95 10.69 -11.75
C ALA A 112 -15.43 10.35 -10.33
N GLY A 113 -16.72 10.56 -10.04
CA GLY A 113 -17.30 10.23 -8.74
C GLY A 113 -17.42 8.72 -8.45
N LEU A 114 -17.49 7.87 -9.48
CA LEU A 114 -17.39 6.42 -9.30
C LEU A 114 -15.96 5.98 -8.98
N ALA A 115 -14.98 6.52 -9.70
CA ALA A 115 -13.58 6.19 -9.48
C ALA A 115 -13.10 6.65 -8.09
N ALA A 116 -13.44 7.87 -7.66
CA ALA A 116 -13.11 8.38 -6.33
C ALA A 116 -13.65 7.49 -5.20
N ARG A 117 -14.92 7.08 -5.30
CA ARG A 117 -15.56 6.20 -4.31
C ARG A 117 -14.98 4.78 -4.23
N LEU A 118 -14.32 4.32 -5.29
CA LEU A 118 -13.65 3.02 -5.30
C LEU A 118 -12.20 3.11 -4.82
N ASN A 119 -11.66 4.32 -4.71
CA ASN A 119 -10.30 4.58 -4.28
C ASN A 119 -10.19 4.85 -2.77
N ASP A 120 -11.28 5.34 -2.15
CA ASP A 120 -11.50 5.48 -0.70
C ASP A 120 -11.77 4.13 0.00
#